data_AF-A0A955EIU5-F1
#
_entry.id   AF-A0A955EIU5-F1
#
_cell.length_a   1.000
_cell.length_b   1.000
_cell.length_c   1.000
_cell.angle_alpha   90.00
_cell.angle_beta   90.00
_cell.angle_gamma   90.00
#
_symmetry.space_group_name_H-M   'P 1'
#
loop_
_entity.id
_entity.type
_entity.pdbx_description
1 polymer ?
#
loop_
_entity_poly.entity_id
_entity_poly.type
_entity_poly.pdbx_seq_one_letter_code
_entity_poly.pdbx_strand_id
1 'polypeptide(L)'
;MSGPRDYRVLLYVLVFCGILAFSVANDSIFLAALSLPVMAVAWVLVGTSAGHPLPRWLINALLVSATGYLVLNLRGAATEYISELATYLTVLQLIKLFDVRQPRDQGQIISLSVMLVIGACLTSVTADLGLVLVAYVPLLLVTVIRHHLHAGYEFSRRRQMESAPPERDPMPPPRVTGKGHRAQLRRMTAFCGMCAASIAILIFLVMPRGVGSSILGKWQGPAEGAVTSFNDSVRLGAISGMLSQSQRIVMEVKVTPLDEDTAKRYSPGDPWYLRGAVLNEYQPKDGLWRRSTEVAERDEELEWDDNEKSGYREHLLPTGVDRFEVHVNMRNRQMPQIFTTWLPRSLTFDERQGKFDYRRSRVDGSVLVDTWYGATEYT
;
A
#
# COMPACT_ATOMS: atom_id res chain seq x y z
N MET A 1 38.17 -6.87 18.52
CA MET A 1 36.69 -6.96 18.49
C MET A 1 36.17 -5.56 18.72
N SER A 2 35.29 -5.08 17.85
CA SER A 2 34.42 -3.94 18.16
C SER A 2 33.68 -4.28 19.46
N GLY A 3 33.68 -3.38 20.45
CA GLY A 3 33.22 -3.68 21.81
C GLY A 3 31.73 -4.06 21.86
N PRO A 4 31.22 -4.57 23.00
CA PRO A 4 29.78 -4.81 23.19
C PRO A 4 28.92 -3.57 22.91
N ARG A 5 29.50 -2.36 23.04
CA ARG A 5 28.88 -1.10 22.65
C ARG A 5 28.58 -1.02 21.14
N ASP A 6 29.51 -1.42 20.29
CA ASP A 6 29.37 -1.30 18.83
C ASP A 6 28.28 -2.23 18.27
N TYR A 7 28.06 -3.38 18.90
CA TYR A 7 26.94 -4.26 18.56
C TYR A 7 25.60 -3.65 18.99
N ARG A 8 25.53 -3.07 20.20
CA ARG A 8 24.32 -2.39 20.68
C ARG A 8 23.97 -1.21 19.77
N VAL A 9 24.94 -0.40 19.34
CA VAL A 9 24.69 0.70 18.39
C VAL A 9 24.05 0.14 17.11
N LEU A 10 24.61 -0.91 16.52
CA LEU A 10 24.04 -1.52 15.31
C LEU A 10 22.62 -2.04 15.51
N LEU A 11 22.32 -2.65 16.67
CA LEU A 11 20.97 -3.10 16.98
C LEU A 11 19.98 -1.92 17.01
N TYR A 12 20.34 -0.81 17.66
CA TYR A 12 19.49 0.39 17.70
C TYR A 12 19.34 1.01 16.30
N VAL A 13 20.43 1.14 15.53
CA VAL A 13 20.34 1.65 14.16
C VAL A 13 19.47 0.74 13.29
N LEU A 14 19.54 -0.60 13.48
CA LEU A 14 18.68 -1.55 12.78
C LEU A 14 17.21 -1.35 13.11
N VAL A 15 16.87 -1.25 14.41
CA VAL A 15 15.50 -0.99 14.86
C VAL A 15 14.98 0.32 14.29
N PHE A 16 15.76 1.40 14.38
CA PHE A 16 15.36 2.69 13.85
C PHE A 16 15.15 2.64 12.33
N CYS A 17 16.04 1.97 11.59
CA CYS A 17 15.90 1.80 10.16
C CYS A 17 14.64 0.99 9.78
N GLY A 18 14.27 -0.01 10.60
CA GLY A 18 13.01 -0.74 10.45
C GLY A 18 11.77 0.12 10.71
N ILE A 19 11.78 0.94 11.77
CA ILE A 19 10.71 1.91 12.06
C ILE A 19 10.61 2.97 10.97
N LEU A 20 11.74 3.43 10.44
CA LEU A 20 11.80 4.38 9.33
C LEU A 20 11.17 3.77 8.06
N ALA A 21 11.48 2.51 7.74
CA ALA A 21 10.86 1.82 6.61
C ALA A 21 9.33 1.77 6.75
N PHE A 22 8.83 1.42 7.93
CA PHE A 22 7.40 1.44 8.22
C PHE A 22 6.77 2.84 8.15
N SER A 23 7.47 3.86 8.65
CA SER A 23 7.01 5.25 8.64
C SER A 23 6.90 5.79 7.21
N VAL A 24 7.87 5.45 6.35
CA VAL A 24 7.84 5.76 4.91
C VAL A 24 6.71 5.02 4.22
N ALA A 25 6.44 3.76 4.59
CA ALA A 25 5.37 2.98 3.99
C ALA A 25 3.95 3.51 4.31
N ASN A 26 3.77 4.27 5.39
CA ASN A 26 2.48 4.84 5.81
C ASN A 26 2.43 6.38 5.72
N ASP A 27 3.39 7.01 5.02
CA ASP A 27 3.48 8.47 4.89
C ASP A 27 3.41 9.24 6.24
N SER A 28 3.90 8.61 7.32
CA SER A 28 3.81 9.12 8.69
C SER A 28 5.19 9.20 9.34
N ILE A 29 5.93 10.26 8.99
CA ILE A 29 7.25 10.58 9.57
C ILE A 29 7.18 10.79 11.09
N PHE A 30 5.99 11.14 11.60
CA PHE A 30 5.77 11.38 13.02
C PHE A 30 6.14 10.18 13.90
N LEU A 31 5.85 8.95 13.46
CA LEU A 31 6.19 7.74 14.20
C LEU A 31 7.71 7.55 14.32
N ALA A 32 8.46 7.74 13.22
CA ALA A 32 9.92 7.72 13.25
C ALA A 32 10.47 8.81 14.18
N ALA A 33 9.94 10.03 14.10
CA ALA A 33 10.37 11.14 14.96
C ALA A 33 10.12 10.85 16.45
N LEU A 34 8.97 10.26 16.80
CA LEU A 34 8.62 9.88 18.17
C LEU A 34 9.45 8.69 18.68
N SER A 35 9.91 7.80 17.79
CA SER A 35 10.75 6.67 18.18
C SER A 35 12.13 7.09 18.68
N LEU A 36 12.71 8.17 18.13
CA LEU A 36 14.04 8.67 18.50
C LEU A 36 14.19 9.00 19.99
N PRO A 37 13.33 9.80 20.64
CA PRO A 37 13.47 10.07 22.07
C PRO A 37 13.30 8.80 22.91
N VAL A 38 12.38 7.91 22.55
CA VAL A 38 12.18 6.62 23.25
C VAL A 38 13.45 5.77 23.17
N MET A 39 14.05 5.67 21.99
CA MET A 39 15.30 4.96 21.77
C MET A 39 16.48 5.60 22.49
N ALA A 40 16.55 6.94 22.54
CA ALA A 40 17.57 7.66 23.30
C ALA A 40 17.47 7.35 24.80
N VAL A 41 16.25 7.34 25.36
CA VAL A 41 16.00 6.96 26.76
C VAL A 41 16.39 5.49 26.99
N ALA A 42 16.00 4.58 26.12
CA ALA A 42 16.39 3.17 26.20
C ALA A 42 17.91 2.98 26.15
N TRP A 43 18.59 3.74 25.29
CA TRP A 43 20.05 3.73 25.17
C TRP A 43 20.74 4.18 26.46
N VAL A 44 20.26 5.27 27.08
CA VAL A 44 20.82 5.76 28.35
C VAL A 44 20.59 4.75 29.47
N LEU A 45 19.36 4.23 29.60
CA LEU A 45 18.96 3.35 30.70
C LEU A 45 19.51 1.93 30.61
N VAL A 46 19.63 1.36 29.40
CA VAL A 46 19.98 -0.06 29.18
C VAL A 46 21.22 -0.22 28.31
N GLY A 47 21.45 0.72 27.39
CA GLY A 47 22.58 0.68 26.45
C GLY A 47 23.94 0.89 27.13
N THR A 48 23.99 1.60 28.26
CA THR A 48 25.22 1.78 29.04
C THR A 48 25.53 0.55 29.89
N SER A 49 26.81 0.30 30.15
CA SER A 49 27.30 -0.87 30.91
C SER A 49 26.89 -0.88 32.40
N ALA A 50 26.34 0.22 32.91
CA ALA A 50 25.81 0.36 34.26
C ALA A 50 24.27 0.40 34.31
N GLY A 51 23.62 0.29 33.16
CA GLY A 51 22.17 0.41 33.03
C GLY A 51 21.40 -0.73 33.68
N HIS A 52 20.36 -0.40 34.44
CA HIS A 52 19.42 -1.38 34.98
C HIS A 52 18.23 -1.52 34.02
N PRO A 53 17.92 -2.74 33.53
CA PRO A 53 16.72 -2.95 32.73
C PRO A 53 15.48 -2.60 33.57
N LEU A 54 14.42 -2.13 32.92
CA LEU A 54 13.17 -1.80 33.61
C LEU A 54 12.65 -3.01 34.41
N PRO A 55 11.96 -2.79 35.53
CA PRO A 55 11.38 -3.89 36.28
C PRO A 55 10.35 -4.63 35.43
N ARG A 56 10.31 -5.96 35.54
CA ARG A 56 9.49 -6.82 34.67
C ARG A 56 8.01 -6.48 34.71
N TRP A 57 7.49 -6.06 35.86
CA TRP A 57 6.09 -5.67 36.00
C TRP A 57 5.74 -4.46 35.12
N LEU A 58 6.65 -3.50 34.96
CA LEU A 58 6.43 -2.31 34.14
C LEU A 58 6.46 -2.67 32.65
N ILE A 59 7.40 -3.51 32.22
CA ILE A 59 7.47 -4.02 30.84
C ILE A 59 6.19 -4.81 30.51
N ASN A 60 5.75 -5.69 31.41
CA ASN A 60 4.51 -6.46 31.24
C ASN A 60 3.28 -5.55 31.20
N ALA A 61 3.22 -4.51 32.05
CA ALA A 61 2.14 -3.53 32.03
C ALA A 61 2.10 -2.76 30.70
N LEU A 62 3.25 -2.33 30.17
CA LEU A 62 3.35 -1.69 28.86
C LEU A 62 2.93 -2.63 27.72
N LEU A 63 3.35 -3.90 27.77
CA LEU A 63 2.94 -4.93 26.82
C LEU A 63 1.42 -5.14 26.83
N VAL A 64 0.83 -5.34 28.00
CA VAL A 64 -0.63 -5.51 28.16
C VAL A 64 -1.36 -4.26 27.68
N SER A 65 -0.84 -3.07 27.97
CA SER A 65 -1.42 -1.80 27.49
C SER A 65 -1.37 -1.68 25.97
N ALA A 66 -0.24 -2.03 25.35
CA ALA A 66 -0.09 -2.03 23.89
C ALA A 66 -1.00 -3.06 23.22
N THR A 67 -1.13 -4.27 23.79
CA THR A 67 -2.05 -5.29 23.30
C THR A 67 -3.50 -4.85 23.47
N GLY A 68 -3.85 -4.25 24.62
CA GLY A 68 -5.18 -3.69 24.86
C GLY A 68 -5.54 -2.59 23.87
N TYR A 69 -4.61 -1.68 23.60
CA TYR A 69 -4.76 -0.62 22.59
C TYR A 69 -5.04 -1.21 21.20
N LEU A 70 -4.25 -2.19 20.76
CA LEU A 70 -4.49 -2.88 19.49
C LEU A 70 -5.89 -3.51 19.44
N VAL A 71 -6.29 -4.27 20.47
CA VAL A 71 -7.61 -4.93 20.51
C VAL A 71 -8.76 -3.93 20.44
N LEU A 72 -8.62 -2.76 21.08
CA LEU A 72 -9.63 -1.71 21.03
C LEU A 72 -9.69 -1.06 19.64
N ASN A 73 -8.54 -0.78 19.01
CA ASN A 73 -8.50 -0.23 17.65
C ASN A 73 -9.07 -1.20 16.61
N LEU A 74 -8.76 -2.50 16.73
CA LEU A 74 -9.27 -3.52 15.81
C LEU A 74 -10.79 -3.72 15.89
N ARG A 75 -11.44 -3.34 16.99
CA ARG A 75 -12.91 -3.37 17.10
C ARG A 75 -13.57 -2.22 16.35
N GLY A 76 -12.88 -1.10 16.14
CA GLY A 76 -13.38 0.07 15.43
C GLY A 76 -12.95 0.14 13.96
N ALA A 77 -11.82 -0.48 13.60
CA ALA A 77 -11.24 -0.43 12.26
C ALA A 77 -11.68 -1.65 11.43
N ALA A 78 -12.70 -1.47 10.57
CA ALA A 78 -13.17 -2.56 9.70
C ALA A 78 -12.24 -2.85 8.50
N THR A 79 -11.31 -1.95 8.16
CA THR A 79 -10.58 -2.00 6.87
C THR A 79 -9.04 -1.90 6.95
N GLU A 80 -8.43 -1.50 8.08
CA GLU A 80 -6.98 -1.18 8.15
C GLU A 80 -6.14 -2.09 9.07
N TYR A 81 -6.41 -3.41 9.07
CA TYR A 81 -5.75 -4.36 9.98
C TYR A 81 -4.21 -4.37 9.90
N ILE A 82 -3.63 -4.20 8.71
CA ILE A 82 -2.18 -4.35 8.51
C ILE A 82 -1.41 -3.16 9.11
N SER A 83 -1.92 -1.94 8.93
CA SER A 83 -1.31 -0.71 9.49
C SER A 83 -1.33 -0.73 11.02
N GLU A 84 -2.46 -1.14 11.61
CA GLU A 84 -2.60 -1.29 13.07
C GLU A 84 -1.67 -2.36 13.63
N LEU A 85 -1.55 -3.51 12.96
CA LEU A 85 -0.61 -4.57 13.37
C LEU A 85 0.84 -4.10 13.34
N ALA A 86 1.23 -3.33 12.32
CA ALA A 86 2.60 -2.85 12.20
C ALA A 86 2.91 -1.67 13.14
N THR A 87 1.92 -0.83 13.45
CA THR A 87 1.98 0.13 14.56
C THR A 87 2.21 -0.60 15.89
N TYR A 88 1.45 -1.67 16.14
CA TYR A 88 1.65 -2.52 17.31
C TYR A 88 3.05 -3.15 17.34
N LEU A 89 3.56 -3.68 16.22
CA LEU A 89 4.93 -4.21 16.13
C LEU A 89 5.98 -3.14 16.44
N THR A 90 5.78 -1.90 15.98
CA THR A 90 6.66 -0.76 16.30
C THR A 90 6.70 -0.49 17.80
N VAL A 91 5.54 -0.43 18.46
CA VAL A 91 5.44 -0.24 19.92
C VAL A 91 6.08 -1.40 20.68
N LEU A 92 5.81 -2.65 20.27
CA LEU A 92 6.43 -3.83 20.87
C LEU A 92 7.96 -3.77 20.79
N GLN A 93 8.49 -3.35 19.64
CA GLN A 93 9.92 -3.27 19.43
C GLN A 93 10.56 -2.20 20.32
N LEU A 94 9.91 -1.04 20.46
CA LEU A 94 10.33 0.02 21.38
C LEU A 94 10.32 -0.43 22.84
N ILE A 95 9.26 -1.12 23.28
CA ILE A 95 9.18 -1.67 24.64
C ILE A 95 10.30 -2.69 24.87
N LYS A 96 10.56 -3.58 23.89
CA LYS A 96 11.57 -4.63 24.00
C LYS A 96 13.00 -4.09 24.11
N LEU A 97 13.29 -2.89 23.63
CA LEU A 97 14.59 -2.24 23.84
C LEU A 97 14.92 -2.02 25.33
N PHE A 98 13.91 -1.96 26.21
CA PHE A 98 14.10 -1.83 27.65
C PHE A 98 14.31 -3.16 28.40
N ASP A 99 14.13 -4.31 27.74
CA ASP A 99 14.22 -5.65 28.34
C ASP A 99 15.37 -6.51 27.76
N VAL A 100 16.45 -5.88 27.31
CA VAL A 100 17.57 -6.59 26.67
C VAL A 100 18.48 -7.24 27.72
N ARG A 101 18.06 -8.38 28.26
CA ARG A 101 18.80 -9.09 29.32
C ARG A 101 19.66 -10.24 28.79
N GLN A 102 19.16 -10.96 27.80
CA GLN A 102 19.80 -12.15 27.26
C GLN A 102 20.05 -12.04 25.75
N PRO A 103 21.01 -12.81 25.20
CA PRO A 103 21.16 -12.92 23.74
C PRO A 103 19.85 -13.36 23.07
N ARG A 104 19.06 -14.22 23.70
CA ARG A 104 17.74 -14.62 23.17
C ARG A 104 16.82 -13.43 22.92
N ASP A 105 16.79 -12.45 23.84
CA ASP A 105 15.94 -11.26 23.73
C ASP A 105 16.40 -10.36 22.57
N GLN A 106 17.72 -10.27 22.35
CA GLN A 106 18.29 -9.54 21.21
C GLN A 106 17.90 -10.18 19.87
N GLY A 107 17.90 -11.52 19.80
CA GLY A 107 17.40 -12.25 18.64
C GLY A 107 15.92 -11.94 18.35
N GLN A 108 15.09 -11.86 19.40
CA GLN A 108 13.69 -11.46 19.26
C GLN A 108 13.54 -10.05 18.68
N ILE A 109 14.35 -9.08 19.11
CA ILE A 109 14.31 -7.71 18.58
C ILE A 109 14.68 -7.67 17.09
N ILE A 110 15.67 -8.46 16.67
CA ILE A 110 16.04 -8.59 15.25
C ILE A 110 14.87 -9.21 14.46
N SER A 111 14.27 -10.28 14.97
CA SER A 111 13.11 -10.90 14.33
C SER A 111 11.91 -9.95 14.22
N LEU A 112 11.62 -9.17 15.27
CA LEU A 112 10.58 -8.14 15.25
C LEU A 112 10.88 -7.06 14.21
N SER A 113 12.15 -6.64 14.08
CA SER A 113 12.58 -5.67 13.06
C SER A 113 12.31 -6.18 11.65
N VAL A 114 12.67 -7.45 11.39
CA VAL A 114 12.44 -8.10 10.10
C VAL A 114 10.95 -8.19 9.82
N MET A 115 10.15 -8.59 10.81
CA MET A 115 8.70 -8.67 10.67
C MET A 115 8.06 -7.31 10.38
N LEU A 116 8.54 -6.23 11.02
CA LEU A 116 8.08 -4.86 10.76
C LEU A 116 8.41 -4.41 9.33
N VAL A 117 9.63 -4.66 8.86
CA VAL A 117 10.03 -4.32 7.48
C VAL A 117 9.27 -5.16 6.45
N ILE A 118 9.00 -6.44 6.72
CA ILE A 118 8.12 -7.25 5.87
C ILE A 118 6.73 -6.63 5.84
N GLY A 119 6.18 -6.20 6.98
CA GLY A 119 4.92 -5.45 7.05
C GLY A 119 4.92 -4.22 6.16
N ALA A 120 5.99 -3.40 6.22
CA ALA A 120 6.15 -2.21 5.39
C ALA A 120 6.19 -2.55 3.88
N CYS A 121 6.90 -3.60 3.48
CA CYS A 121 6.93 -4.07 2.09
C CYS A 121 5.59 -4.64 1.61
N LEU A 122 4.77 -5.15 2.53
CA LEU A 122 3.43 -5.66 2.22
C LEU A 122 2.41 -4.53 2.08
N THR A 123 2.62 -3.38 2.71
CA THR A 123 1.70 -2.23 2.63
C THR A 123 2.07 -1.22 1.57
N SER A 124 3.35 -1.12 1.17
CA SER A 124 3.81 -0.10 0.23
C SER A 124 4.92 -0.60 -0.69
N VAL A 125 4.97 -0.04 -1.91
CA VAL A 125 5.98 -0.34 -2.94
C VAL A 125 6.58 0.97 -3.49
N THR A 126 6.71 1.99 -2.65
CA THR A 126 7.28 3.29 -3.04
C THR A 126 8.80 3.21 -3.26
N ALA A 127 9.31 4.10 -4.11
CA ALA A 127 10.76 4.19 -4.36
C ALA A 127 11.54 4.54 -3.09
N ASP A 128 10.96 5.37 -2.22
CA ASP A 128 11.57 5.77 -0.95
C ASP A 128 11.75 4.59 0.01
N LEU A 129 10.74 3.69 0.09
CA LEU A 129 10.88 2.44 0.83
C LEU A 129 12.02 1.59 0.28
N GLY A 130 12.14 1.49 -1.04
CA GLY A 130 13.24 0.82 -1.73
C GLY A 130 14.62 1.34 -1.30
N LEU A 131 14.77 2.66 -1.17
CA LEU A 131 16.01 3.28 -0.71
C LEU A 131 16.34 2.90 0.75
N VAL A 132 15.34 2.90 1.63
CA VAL A 132 15.52 2.45 3.01
C VAL A 132 15.94 0.98 3.07
N LEU A 133 15.35 0.11 2.24
CA LEU A 133 15.71 -1.31 2.17
C LEU A 133 17.16 -1.54 1.73
N VAL A 134 17.67 -0.74 0.79
CA VAL A 134 19.07 -0.80 0.35
C VAL A 134 20.04 -0.56 1.52
N ALA A 135 19.68 0.31 2.47
CA ALA A 135 20.45 0.51 3.70
C ALA A 135 20.17 -0.56 4.76
N TYR A 136 18.91 -0.98 4.91
CA TYR A 136 18.46 -1.92 5.93
C TYR A 136 19.06 -3.31 5.76
N VAL A 137 19.11 -3.85 4.54
CA VAL A 137 19.54 -5.23 4.29
C VAL A 137 21.02 -5.46 4.68
N PRO A 138 21.99 -4.64 4.25
CA PRO A 138 23.37 -4.75 4.72
C PRO A 138 23.49 -4.59 6.23
N LEU A 139 22.72 -3.66 6.81
CA LEU A 139 22.71 -3.41 8.25
C LEU A 139 22.19 -4.63 9.03
N LEU A 140 21.11 -5.25 8.57
CA LEU A 140 20.57 -6.50 9.12
C LEU A 140 21.62 -7.61 9.08
N LEU A 141 22.27 -7.79 7.93
CA LEU A 141 23.27 -8.84 7.73
C LEU A 141 24.46 -8.68 8.69
N VAL A 142 25.01 -7.47 8.81
CA VAL A 142 26.09 -7.18 9.76
C VAL A 142 25.63 -7.40 11.21
N THR A 143 24.40 -6.99 11.53
CA THR A 143 23.82 -7.13 12.88
C THR A 143 23.61 -8.60 13.25
N VAL A 144 23.09 -9.41 12.33
CA VAL A 144 22.87 -10.86 12.52
C VAL A 144 24.20 -11.61 12.68
N ILE A 145 25.20 -11.34 11.83
CA ILE A 145 26.53 -11.96 11.98
C ILE A 145 27.13 -11.64 13.34
N ARG A 146 27.08 -10.36 13.76
CA ARG A 146 27.56 -9.97 15.10
C ARG A 146 26.74 -10.59 16.22
N HIS A 147 25.44 -10.72 16.05
CA HIS A 147 24.56 -11.38 17.02
C HIS A 147 24.95 -12.84 17.22
N HIS A 148 25.16 -13.61 16.15
CA HIS A 148 25.59 -15.01 16.26
C HIS A 148 26.96 -15.15 16.94
N LEU A 149 27.91 -14.27 16.63
CA LEU A 149 29.21 -14.26 17.30
C LEU A 149 29.08 -13.95 18.80
N HIS A 150 28.25 -12.96 19.14
CA HIS A 150 28.00 -12.58 20.53
C HIS A 150 27.27 -13.70 21.30
N ALA A 151 26.24 -14.29 20.72
CA ALA A 151 25.49 -15.40 21.30
C ALA A 151 26.37 -16.64 21.51
N GLY A 152 27.22 -16.98 20.52
CA GLY A 152 28.16 -18.09 20.62
C GLY A 152 29.26 -17.86 21.69
N TYR A 153 29.71 -16.62 21.84
CA TYR A 153 30.66 -16.24 22.90
C TYR A 153 30.03 -16.38 24.29
N GLU A 154 28.82 -15.83 24.48
CA GLU A 154 28.08 -15.93 25.75
C GLU A 154 27.75 -17.38 26.12
N PHE A 155 27.38 -18.20 25.13
CA PHE A 155 27.10 -19.62 25.33
C PHE A 155 28.35 -20.40 25.77
N SER A 156 29.48 -20.18 25.09
CA SER A 156 30.76 -20.79 25.47
C SER A 156 31.19 -20.37 26.87
N ARG A 157 31.00 -19.08 27.22
CA ARG A 157 31.33 -18.56 28.56
C ARG A 157 30.48 -19.20 29.67
N ARG A 158 29.17 -19.34 29.45
CA ARG A 158 28.27 -19.99 30.43
C ARG A 158 28.65 -21.45 30.66
N ARG A 159 28.89 -22.22 29.59
CA ARG A 159 29.35 -23.61 29.70
C ARG A 159 30.69 -23.73 30.44
N GLN A 160 31.61 -22.80 30.21
CA GLN A 160 32.89 -22.78 30.90
C GLN A 160 32.71 -22.51 32.41
N MET A 161 31.81 -21.59 32.78
CA MET A 161 31.48 -21.32 34.18
C MET A 161 30.82 -22.53 34.87
N GLU A 162 29.91 -23.22 34.18
CA GLU A 162 29.26 -24.43 34.68
C GLU A 162 30.23 -25.61 34.84
N SER A 163 31.26 -25.69 34.00
CA SER A 163 32.25 -26.79 34.00
C SER A 163 33.50 -26.47 34.82
N ALA A 164 33.64 -25.26 35.35
CA ALA A 164 34.82 -24.84 36.09
C ALA A 164 34.82 -25.45 37.51
N PRO A 165 35.92 -26.07 37.97
CA PRO A 165 36.07 -26.48 39.36
C PRO A 165 35.90 -25.27 40.30
N PRO A 166 35.25 -25.44 41.48
CA PRO A 166 34.93 -24.33 42.40
C PRO A 166 36.16 -23.59 42.94
N GLU A 167 37.35 -24.14 42.76
CA GLU A 167 38.61 -23.64 43.32
C GLU A 167 39.51 -22.91 42.30
N ARG A 168 39.11 -22.86 41.02
CA ARG A 168 39.87 -22.14 39.97
C ARG A 168 39.12 -20.91 39.50
N ASP A 169 39.81 -19.77 39.51
CA ASP A 169 39.34 -18.57 38.83
C ASP A 169 38.99 -18.91 37.37
N PRO A 170 37.82 -18.48 36.86
CA PRO A 170 37.41 -18.78 35.51
C PRO A 170 38.44 -18.19 34.54
N MET A 171 39.15 -19.07 33.85
CA MET A 171 40.15 -18.68 32.86
C MET A 171 39.47 -17.78 31.82
N PRO A 172 40.01 -16.58 31.53
CA PRO A 172 39.40 -15.67 30.57
C PRO A 172 39.26 -16.39 29.23
N PRO A 173 38.09 -16.31 28.57
CA PRO A 173 37.84 -17.07 27.35
C PRO A 173 38.89 -16.73 26.30
N PRO A 174 39.29 -17.72 25.47
CA PRO A 174 40.33 -17.53 24.47
C PRO A 174 39.95 -16.35 23.58
N ARG A 175 40.73 -15.27 23.67
CA ARG A 175 40.59 -14.14 22.75
C ARG A 175 40.99 -14.67 21.38
N VAL A 176 40.10 -14.54 20.40
CA VAL A 176 40.42 -14.88 19.00
C VAL A 176 41.47 -13.88 18.51
N THR A 177 42.75 -14.17 18.75
CA THR A 177 43.91 -13.37 18.38
C THR A 177 44.51 -13.89 17.08
N GLY A 178 43.70 -13.93 16.03
CA GLY A 178 44.18 -14.20 14.67
C GLY A 178 44.35 -12.91 13.88
N LYS A 179 45.55 -12.63 13.36
CA LYS A 179 45.76 -11.59 12.36
C LYS A 179 44.90 -11.96 11.14
N GLY A 180 43.88 -11.16 10.82
CA GLY A 180 43.01 -11.38 9.66
C GLY A 180 41.55 -11.72 9.97
N HIS A 181 41.16 -11.96 11.23
CA HIS A 181 39.77 -12.33 11.56
C HIS A 181 38.75 -11.24 11.14
N ARG A 182 39.12 -9.95 11.23
CA ARG A 182 38.30 -8.84 10.72
C ARG A 182 38.14 -8.87 9.20
N ALA A 183 39.21 -9.20 8.47
CA ALA A 183 39.18 -9.29 7.02
C ALA A 183 38.34 -10.49 6.57
N GLN A 184 38.43 -11.62 7.27
CA GLN A 184 37.61 -12.81 7.02
C GLN A 184 36.12 -12.53 7.28
N LEU A 185 35.79 -11.86 8.39
CA LEU A 185 34.41 -11.43 8.68
C LEU A 185 33.88 -10.47 7.61
N ARG A 186 34.69 -9.50 7.17
CA ARG A 186 34.30 -8.56 6.10
C ARG A 186 34.09 -9.29 4.77
N ARG A 187 34.96 -10.24 4.42
CA ARG A 187 34.81 -11.08 3.22
C ARG A 187 33.56 -11.95 3.29
N MET A 188 33.27 -12.56 4.44
CA MET A 188 32.07 -13.37 4.64
C MET A 188 30.79 -12.52 4.54
N THR A 189 30.80 -11.34 5.16
CA THR A 189 29.71 -10.35 5.06
C THR A 189 29.47 -9.93 3.61
N ALA A 190 30.56 -9.59 2.89
CA ALA A 190 30.48 -9.20 1.48
C ALA A 190 29.99 -10.34 0.59
N PHE A 191 30.45 -11.57 0.84
CA PHE A 191 30.01 -12.76 0.11
C PHE A 191 28.52 -13.05 0.34
N CYS A 192 28.06 -13.10 1.58
CA CYS A 192 26.64 -13.29 1.90
C CYS A 192 25.78 -12.16 1.31
N GLY A 193 26.24 -10.90 1.38
CA GLY A 193 25.57 -9.77 0.76
C GLY A 193 25.47 -9.89 -0.76
N MET A 194 26.56 -10.33 -1.42
CA MET A 194 26.57 -10.58 -2.86
C MET A 194 25.62 -11.70 -3.25
N CYS A 195 25.59 -12.82 -2.51
CA CYS A 195 24.62 -13.90 -2.75
C CYS A 195 23.18 -13.42 -2.59
N ALA A 196 22.88 -12.66 -1.54
CA ALA A 196 21.54 -12.11 -1.32
C ALA A 196 21.13 -11.13 -2.45
N ALA A 197 22.04 -10.25 -2.89
CA ALA A 197 21.81 -9.35 -4.00
C ALA A 197 21.58 -10.10 -5.32
N SER A 198 22.37 -11.13 -5.61
CA SER A 198 22.19 -11.97 -6.79
C SER A 198 20.84 -12.69 -6.79
N ILE A 199 20.41 -13.22 -5.63
CA ILE A 199 19.07 -13.84 -5.50
C ILE A 199 17.98 -12.80 -5.72
N ALA A 200 18.11 -11.59 -5.16
CA ALA A 200 17.13 -10.52 -5.35
C ALA A 200 17.02 -10.09 -6.82
N ILE A 201 18.16 -9.94 -7.52
CA ILE A 201 18.21 -9.63 -8.95
C ILE A 201 17.57 -10.76 -9.76
N LEU A 202 17.88 -12.02 -9.45
CA LEU A 202 17.29 -13.17 -10.13
C LEU A 202 15.77 -13.19 -9.96
N ILE A 203 15.27 -13.03 -8.73
CA ILE A 203 13.82 -12.96 -8.44
C ILE A 203 13.19 -11.83 -9.26
N PHE A 204 13.84 -10.67 -9.33
CA PHE A 204 13.33 -9.52 -10.05
C PHE A 204 13.34 -9.68 -11.58
N LEU A 205 14.28 -10.45 -12.13
CA LEU A 205 14.31 -10.80 -13.56
C LEU A 205 13.30 -11.90 -13.91
N VAL A 206 13.13 -12.87 -13.02
CA VAL A 206 12.23 -14.03 -13.22
C VAL A 206 10.77 -13.65 -12.96
N MET A 207 10.49 -12.80 -11.98
CA MET A 207 9.12 -12.33 -11.74
C MET A 207 8.74 -11.24 -12.75
N PRO A 208 7.80 -11.52 -13.69
CA PRO A 208 7.30 -10.50 -14.60
C PRO A 208 6.70 -9.36 -13.80
N ARG A 209 7.27 -8.15 -13.96
CA ARG A 209 6.78 -6.92 -13.33
C ARG A 209 5.32 -6.71 -13.76
N GLY A 210 4.37 -7.04 -12.88
CA GLY A 210 2.92 -6.96 -13.15
C GLY A 210 2.10 -8.17 -12.67
N VAL A 211 2.71 -9.35 -12.50
CA VAL A 211 1.99 -10.51 -11.94
C VAL A 211 1.83 -10.38 -10.42
N GLY A 212 2.83 -9.78 -9.75
CA GLY A 212 2.77 -9.49 -8.32
C GLY A 212 1.69 -8.45 -7.94
N SER A 213 1.43 -7.44 -8.76
CA SER A 213 0.42 -6.41 -8.45
C SER A 213 -1.01 -6.97 -8.48
N SER A 214 -1.29 -8.01 -9.28
CA SER A 214 -2.63 -8.64 -9.31
C SER A 214 -2.86 -9.64 -8.17
N ILE A 215 -1.79 -10.21 -7.58
CA ILE A 215 -1.89 -11.22 -6.51
C ILE A 215 -1.69 -10.57 -5.12
N LEU A 216 -0.67 -9.73 -4.95
CA LEU A 216 -0.44 -8.98 -3.70
C LEU A 216 -1.35 -7.75 -3.58
N GLY A 217 -1.75 -7.12 -4.69
CA GLY A 217 -2.71 -6.01 -4.67
C GLY A 217 -4.14 -6.42 -4.28
N LYS A 218 -4.45 -7.71 -4.26
CA LYS A 218 -5.70 -8.25 -3.68
C LYS A 218 -5.59 -8.52 -2.17
N TRP A 219 -4.38 -8.64 -1.63
CA TRP A 219 -4.10 -8.86 -0.19
C TRP A 219 -3.99 -7.55 0.59
N GLN A 220 -3.52 -6.49 -0.07
CA GLN A 220 -3.88 -5.14 0.34
C GLN A 220 -5.39 -5.00 0.09
N GLY A 221 -6.21 -5.24 1.13
CA GLY A 221 -7.59 -4.75 1.13
C GLY A 221 -7.54 -3.31 0.63
N PRO A 222 -8.38 -2.94 -0.34
CA PRO A 222 -8.14 -1.82 -1.25
C PRO A 222 -7.63 -0.65 -0.44
N ALA A 223 -6.32 -0.40 -0.52
CA ALA A 223 -5.80 0.87 -0.08
C ALA A 223 -6.58 1.85 -0.93
N GLU A 224 -7.45 2.65 -0.30
CA GLU A 224 -8.25 3.68 -0.93
C GLU A 224 -7.35 4.79 -1.48
N GLY A 225 -6.20 4.47 -2.09
CA GLY A 225 -5.65 5.29 -3.14
C GLY A 225 -6.67 5.26 -4.26
N ALA A 226 -7.50 6.30 -4.30
CA ALA A 226 -8.48 6.56 -5.34
C ALA A 226 -7.79 6.45 -6.71
N VAL A 227 -7.77 5.24 -7.26
CA VAL A 227 -7.53 5.02 -8.68
C VAL A 227 -8.61 5.85 -9.35
N THR A 228 -8.20 6.72 -10.26
CA THR A 228 -9.12 7.51 -11.09
C THR A 228 -10.10 6.57 -11.76
N SER A 229 -11.27 6.43 -11.14
CA SER A 229 -12.38 5.56 -11.49
C SER A 229 -13.64 6.37 -11.22
N PHE A 230 -14.68 6.13 -12.02
CA PHE A 230 -15.97 6.75 -11.83
C PHE A 230 -16.65 6.10 -10.63
N ASN A 231 -16.58 6.77 -9.49
CA ASN A 231 -17.29 6.40 -8.27
C ASN A 231 -18.40 7.41 -8.02
N ASP A 232 -19.52 6.97 -7.44
CA ASP A 232 -20.64 7.83 -7.04
C ASP A 232 -20.33 8.76 -5.86
N SER A 233 -19.08 8.76 -5.40
CA SER A 233 -18.59 9.68 -4.39
C SER A 233 -17.11 10.02 -4.55
N VAL A 234 -16.76 11.26 -4.20
CA VAL A 234 -15.41 11.81 -4.24
C VAL A 234 -15.11 12.47 -2.90
N ARG A 235 -14.05 12.04 -2.21
CA ARG A 235 -13.56 12.68 -0.98
C ARG A 235 -12.48 13.71 -1.30
N LEU A 236 -12.71 14.96 -0.91
CA LEU A 236 -11.73 16.03 -1.01
C LEU A 236 -10.87 16.06 0.25
N GLY A 237 -9.54 16.07 0.07
CA GLY A 237 -8.58 16.28 1.18
C GLY A 237 -8.26 15.05 2.04
N ALA A 238 -8.81 13.88 1.73
CA ALA A 238 -8.57 12.67 2.53
C ALA A 238 -7.16 12.06 2.36
N ILE A 239 -6.36 12.47 1.36
CA ILE A 239 -5.06 11.83 1.09
C ILE A 239 -4.04 12.87 0.60
N SER A 240 -2.90 12.97 1.29
CA SER A 240 -1.67 13.65 0.85
C SER A 240 -0.99 12.97 -0.37
N GLY A 241 -1.74 12.16 -1.12
CA GLY A 241 -1.27 11.41 -2.27
C GLY A 241 -1.90 11.96 -3.54
N MET A 242 -1.07 12.31 -4.51
CA MET A 242 -1.51 12.69 -5.86
C MET A 242 -2.59 11.75 -6.37
N LEU A 243 -3.69 12.30 -6.90
CA LEU A 243 -4.66 11.55 -7.72
C LEU A 243 -3.86 10.71 -8.73
N SER A 244 -3.87 9.39 -8.56
CA SER A 244 -3.12 8.49 -9.42
C SER A 244 -3.82 8.45 -10.77
N GLN A 245 -3.28 9.19 -11.74
CA GLN A 245 -3.76 9.20 -13.11
C GLN A 245 -3.46 7.83 -13.74
N SER A 246 -4.52 7.10 -14.09
CA SER A 246 -4.38 5.87 -14.86
C SER A 246 -4.32 6.21 -16.35
N GLN A 247 -3.30 5.68 -17.06
CA GLN A 247 -3.23 5.77 -18.53
C GLN A 247 -4.02 4.66 -19.23
N ARG A 248 -4.85 3.90 -18.50
CA ARG A 248 -5.69 2.86 -19.08
C ARG A 248 -6.74 3.52 -19.99
N ILE A 249 -6.70 3.19 -21.27
CA ILE A 249 -7.73 3.58 -22.24
C ILE A 249 -9.06 2.93 -21.83
N VAL A 250 -10.05 3.76 -21.47
CA VAL A 250 -11.38 3.29 -21.06
C VAL A 250 -12.36 3.26 -22.23
N MET A 251 -12.26 4.23 -23.14
CA MET A 251 -13.11 4.38 -24.30
C MET A 251 -12.36 5.05 -25.46
N GLU A 252 -12.80 4.76 -26.68
CA GLU A 252 -12.45 5.53 -27.88
C GLU A 252 -13.73 6.20 -28.40
N VAL A 253 -13.66 7.49 -28.66
CA VAL A 253 -14.82 8.28 -29.13
C VAL A 253 -14.49 8.89 -30.46
N LYS A 254 -15.37 8.66 -31.45
CA LYS A 254 -15.34 9.33 -32.75
C LYS A 254 -16.61 10.14 -32.91
N VAL A 255 -16.47 11.47 -33.00
CA VAL A 255 -17.58 12.38 -33.24
C VAL A 255 -17.57 12.85 -34.69
N THR A 256 -18.70 12.73 -35.37
CA THR A 256 -18.89 13.14 -36.76
C THR A 256 -20.08 14.11 -36.85
N PRO A 257 -19.90 15.35 -37.31
CA PRO A 257 -21.04 16.25 -37.55
C PRO A 257 -21.88 15.72 -38.72
N LEU A 258 -23.20 15.77 -38.60
CA LEU A 258 -24.11 15.32 -39.68
C LEU A 258 -24.29 16.38 -40.76
N ASP A 259 -24.14 17.66 -40.41
CA ASP A 259 -24.43 18.80 -41.29
C ASP A 259 -23.18 19.66 -41.53
N GLU A 260 -23.07 20.23 -42.73
CA GLU A 260 -21.95 21.10 -43.12
C GLU A 260 -21.90 22.40 -42.27
N ASP A 261 -23.06 22.91 -41.86
CA ASP A 261 -23.17 24.08 -40.99
C ASP A 261 -22.74 23.81 -39.55
N THR A 262 -22.91 22.57 -39.08
CA THR A 262 -22.35 22.11 -37.80
C THR A 262 -20.85 21.90 -37.94
N ALA A 263 -20.38 21.28 -39.04
CA ALA A 263 -18.95 21.09 -39.28
C ALA A 263 -18.17 22.42 -39.33
N LYS A 264 -18.78 23.51 -39.82
CA LYS A 264 -18.17 24.86 -39.85
C LYS A 264 -18.12 25.56 -38.49
N ARG A 265 -18.97 25.16 -37.53
CA ARG A 265 -19.07 25.79 -36.20
C ARG A 265 -18.10 25.21 -35.17
N TYR A 266 -17.57 24.01 -35.40
CA TYR A 266 -16.66 23.32 -34.47
C TYR A 266 -15.31 23.10 -35.13
N SER A 267 -14.25 23.58 -34.49
CA SER A 267 -12.88 23.44 -34.97
C SER A 267 -12.27 22.12 -34.45
N PRO A 268 -11.37 21.45 -35.21
CA PRO A 268 -10.65 20.25 -34.76
C PRO A 268 -9.81 20.39 -33.47
N GLY A 269 -9.80 21.55 -32.82
CA GLY A 269 -9.12 21.81 -31.55
C GLY A 269 -10.04 22.20 -30.39
N ASP A 270 -11.35 22.26 -30.58
CA ASP A 270 -12.27 22.63 -29.51
C ASP A 270 -12.33 21.53 -28.44
N PRO A 271 -12.26 21.89 -27.13
CA PRO A 271 -12.26 20.89 -26.06
C PRO A 271 -13.64 20.23 -25.94
N TRP A 272 -13.64 18.90 -25.93
CA TRP A 272 -14.84 18.08 -25.73
C TRP A 272 -14.97 17.69 -24.27
N TYR A 273 -16.01 18.19 -23.61
CA TYR A 273 -16.31 17.85 -22.22
C TYR A 273 -17.31 16.70 -22.17
N LEU A 274 -16.78 15.49 -21.98
CA LEU A 274 -17.59 14.29 -21.79
C LEU A 274 -18.05 14.20 -20.33
N ARG A 275 -19.36 14.31 -20.10
CA ARG A 275 -19.93 14.27 -18.74
C ARG A 275 -20.12 12.82 -18.30
N GLY A 276 -19.67 12.51 -17.08
CA GLY A 276 -19.73 11.15 -16.52
C GLY A 276 -20.71 10.98 -15.38
N ALA A 277 -20.46 11.67 -14.27
CA ALA A 277 -21.33 11.67 -13.11
C ALA A 277 -21.49 13.09 -12.58
N VAL A 278 -22.67 13.39 -12.06
CA VAL A 278 -22.94 14.65 -11.35
C VAL A 278 -23.08 14.34 -9.86
N LEU A 279 -22.14 14.89 -9.08
CA LEU A 279 -22.18 14.82 -7.63
C LEU A 279 -22.74 16.14 -7.12
N ASN A 280 -23.96 16.11 -6.59
CA ASN A 280 -24.73 17.29 -6.25
C ASN A 280 -24.94 17.47 -4.74
N GLU A 281 -24.53 16.50 -3.92
CA GLU A 281 -24.61 16.59 -2.46
C GLU A 281 -23.21 16.64 -1.85
N TYR A 282 -22.95 17.69 -1.06
CA TYR A 282 -21.69 17.85 -0.34
C TYR A 282 -21.88 17.63 1.16
N GLN A 283 -21.06 16.78 1.77
CA GLN A 283 -21.02 16.52 3.21
C GLN A 283 -19.78 17.17 3.83
N PRO A 284 -19.94 18.30 4.56
CA PRO A 284 -18.82 19.09 5.05
C PRO A 284 -17.94 18.39 6.09
N LYS A 285 -18.48 17.42 6.84
CA LYS A 285 -17.76 16.72 7.90
C LYS A 285 -16.68 15.79 7.36
N ASP A 286 -16.95 15.16 6.23
CA ASP A 286 -16.11 14.12 5.62
C ASP A 286 -15.43 14.58 4.32
N GLY A 287 -15.68 15.85 3.91
CA GLY A 287 -15.20 16.38 2.63
C GLY A 287 -15.75 15.63 1.41
N LEU A 288 -16.89 14.95 1.57
CA LEU A 288 -17.42 14.00 0.59
C LEU A 288 -18.43 14.69 -0.34
N TRP A 289 -18.18 14.63 -1.65
CA TRP A 289 -19.19 14.83 -2.68
C TRP A 289 -19.81 13.48 -3.02
N ARG A 290 -21.15 13.41 -3.09
CA ARG A 290 -21.87 12.21 -3.51
C ARG A 290 -23.06 12.55 -4.42
N ARG A 291 -23.54 11.56 -5.15
CA ARG A 291 -24.81 11.65 -5.88
C ARG A 291 -25.98 11.59 -4.89
N SER A 292 -26.93 12.51 -4.99
CA SER A 292 -28.12 12.51 -4.12
C SER A 292 -29.07 11.36 -4.46
N THR A 293 -29.69 10.75 -3.45
CA THR A 293 -30.67 9.67 -3.63
C THR A 293 -31.88 10.09 -4.45
N GLU A 294 -32.35 11.33 -4.31
CA GLU A 294 -33.48 11.87 -5.10
C GLU A 294 -33.21 11.91 -6.61
N VAL A 295 -31.95 12.07 -7.01
CA VAL A 295 -31.55 12.05 -8.43
C VAL A 295 -31.45 10.60 -8.92
N ALA A 296 -30.90 9.70 -8.10
CA ALA A 296 -30.86 8.27 -8.43
C ALA A 296 -32.26 7.66 -8.59
N GLU A 297 -33.23 8.08 -7.77
CA GLU A 297 -34.63 7.62 -7.86
C GLU A 297 -35.39 8.18 -9.08
N ARG A 298 -34.85 9.24 -9.72
CA ARG A 298 -35.42 9.85 -10.93
C ARG A 298 -34.78 9.33 -12.23
N ASP A 299 -33.85 8.39 -12.12
CA ASP A 299 -33.30 7.72 -13.30
C ASP A 299 -34.40 6.81 -13.89
N GLU A 300 -34.64 6.96 -15.19
CA GLU A 300 -35.61 6.13 -15.88
C GLU A 300 -34.92 4.86 -16.38
N GLU A 301 -35.39 3.72 -15.90
CA GLU A 301 -35.03 2.41 -16.44
C GLU A 301 -35.77 2.22 -17.76
N LEU A 302 -35.01 2.14 -18.85
CA LEU A 302 -35.52 1.91 -20.18
C LEU A 302 -35.07 0.52 -20.61
N GLU A 303 -36.04 -0.38 -20.80
CA GLU A 303 -35.79 -1.70 -21.36
C GLU A 303 -35.56 -1.58 -22.88
N TRP A 304 -34.62 -2.35 -23.40
CA TRP A 304 -34.35 -2.39 -24.84
C TRP A 304 -35.46 -3.14 -25.58
N ASP A 305 -36.27 -2.43 -26.37
CA ASP A 305 -37.29 -3.02 -27.26
C ASP A 305 -36.72 -3.21 -28.69
N ASP A 306 -36.59 -4.47 -29.13
CA ASP A 306 -36.11 -4.83 -30.48
C ASP A 306 -37.00 -4.28 -31.61
N ASN A 307 -38.27 -3.98 -31.34
CA ASN A 307 -39.20 -3.43 -32.33
C ASN A 307 -39.25 -1.89 -32.33
N GLU A 308 -38.65 -1.26 -31.33
CA GLU A 308 -38.60 0.18 -31.24
C GLU A 308 -37.18 0.64 -31.62
N LYS A 309 -36.99 1.08 -32.86
CA LYS A 309 -35.96 2.10 -33.13
C LYS A 309 -36.33 3.30 -32.27
N SER A 310 -35.96 3.29 -30.98
CA SER A 310 -36.44 4.17 -29.90
C SER A 310 -36.94 5.51 -30.46
N GLY A 311 -38.22 5.51 -30.80
CA GLY A 311 -38.78 6.43 -31.76
C GLY A 311 -39.07 7.72 -31.04
N TYR A 312 -38.06 8.57 -30.88
CA TYR A 312 -38.35 9.98 -30.66
C TYR A 312 -39.15 10.46 -31.86
N ARG A 313 -40.49 10.46 -31.73
CA ARG A 313 -41.44 10.97 -32.72
C ARG A 313 -40.82 12.22 -33.31
N GLU A 314 -40.67 12.20 -34.62
CA GLU A 314 -40.05 13.22 -35.47
C GLU A 314 -40.83 14.55 -35.48
N HIS A 315 -41.57 14.86 -34.42
CA HIS A 315 -42.38 16.05 -34.29
C HIS A 315 -41.46 17.24 -34.03
N LEU A 316 -41.14 17.92 -35.14
CA LEU A 316 -40.71 19.32 -35.22
C LEU A 316 -39.50 19.63 -34.33
N LEU A 317 -38.34 19.12 -34.72
CA LEU A 317 -37.09 19.72 -34.29
C LEU A 317 -37.10 21.21 -34.69
N PRO A 318 -36.70 22.12 -33.80
CA PRO A 318 -36.38 23.47 -34.21
C PRO A 318 -35.30 23.41 -35.29
N THR A 319 -35.56 23.98 -36.46
CA THR A 319 -34.52 24.20 -37.47
C THR A 319 -33.39 25.02 -36.85
N GLY A 320 -32.15 24.50 -36.89
CA GLY A 320 -30.96 25.20 -36.38
C GLY A 320 -30.20 24.52 -35.24
N VAL A 321 -30.62 23.35 -34.78
CA VAL A 321 -29.89 22.57 -33.75
C VAL A 321 -28.75 21.77 -34.39
N ASP A 322 -27.56 21.82 -33.77
CA ASP A 322 -26.38 21.07 -34.23
C ASP A 322 -26.56 19.56 -34.05
N ARG A 323 -26.15 18.79 -35.06
CA ARG A 323 -26.32 17.32 -35.09
C ARG A 323 -24.98 16.60 -35.17
N PHE A 324 -24.80 15.61 -34.29
CA PHE A 324 -23.60 14.80 -34.20
C PHE A 324 -23.92 13.31 -34.16
N GLU A 325 -23.11 12.52 -34.85
CA GLU A 325 -23.03 11.07 -34.72
C GLU A 325 -21.81 10.75 -33.86
N VAL A 326 -22.02 10.02 -32.77
CA VAL A 326 -20.96 9.69 -31.82
C VAL A 326 -20.81 8.17 -31.81
N HIS A 327 -19.68 7.67 -32.32
CA HIS A 327 -19.31 6.26 -32.18
C HIS A 327 -18.45 6.11 -30.94
N VAL A 328 -18.91 5.29 -30.00
CA VAL A 328 -18.20 4.97 -28.76
C VAL A 328 -17.78 3.51 -28.80
N ASN A 329 -16.48 3.27 -28.66
CA ASN A 329 -15.92 1.92 -28.50
C ASN A 329 -15.40 1.75 -27.07
N MET A 330 -16.06 0.89 -26.29
CA MET A 330 -15.72 0.64 -24.89
C MET A 330 -14.65 -0.45 -24.81
N ARG A 331 -13.43 -0.09 -24.34
CA ARG A 331 -12.35 -1.08 -24.16
C ARG A 331 -12.42 -1.81 -22.83
N ASN A 332 -13.05 -1.20 -21.82
CA ASN A 332 -13.17 -1.77 -20.48
C ASN A 332 -14.62 -2.10 -20.14
N ARG A 333 -14.95 -3.40 -20.07
CA ARG A 333 -16.28 -3.91 -19.72
C ARG A 333 -16.68 -3.67 -18.26
N GLN A 334 -15.75 -3.25 -17.40
CA GLN A 334 -16.04 -2.97 -15.98
C GLN A 334 -16.60 -1.55 -15.75
N MET A 335 -16.71 -0.73 -16.80
CA MET A 335 -17.31 0.61 -16.74
C MET A 335 -18.58 0.63 -17.59
N PRO A 336 -19.78 0.48 -16.99
CA PRO A 336 -21.03 0.48 -17.73
C PRO A 336 -21.51 1.88 -18.16
N GLN A 337 -20.80 2.94 -17.79
CA GLN A 337 -21.25 4.32 -18.04
C GLN A 337 -20.76 4.82 -19.40
N ILE A 338 -21.70 5.36 -20.19
CA ILE A 338 -21.41 6.05 -21.45
C ILE A 338 -21.39 7.56 -21.16
N PHE A 339 -20.28 8.19 -21.56
CA PHE A 339 -20.09 9.63 -21.39
C PHE A 339 -20.59 10.37 -22.62
N THR A 340 -21.49 11.32 -22.43
CA THR A 340 -22.01 12.13 -23.53
C THR A 340 -21.95 13.62 -23.18
N THR A 341 -21.65 14.45 -24.19
CA THR A 341 -21.76 15.91 -24.07
C THR A 341 -23.22 16.36 -24.17
N TRP A 342 -24.03 15.57 -24.86
CA TRP A 342 -25.43 15.86 -25.16
C TRP A 342 -26.31 14.67 -24.85
N LEU A 343 -27.60 14.95 -24.66
CA LEU A 343 -28.63 13.95 -24.50
C LEU A 343 -28.73 13.09 -25.77
N PRO A 344 -28.43 11.77 -25.72
CA PRO A 344 -28.53 10.93 -26.91
C PRO A 344 -30.01 10.82 -27.32
N ARG A 345 -30.29 11.07 -28.61
CA ARG A 345 -31.64 10.95 -29.17
C ARG A 345 -31.97 9.51 -29.58
N SER A 346 -30.98 8.79 -30.10
CA SER A 346 -31.06 7.39 -30.47
C SER A 346 -29.77 6.72 -30.08
N LEU A 347 -29.86 5.53 -29.50
CA LEU A 347 -28.72 4.67 -29.22
C LEU A 347 -28.85 3.45 -30.12
N THR A 348 -27.85 3.22 -30.97
CA THR A 348 -27.77 2.04 -31.81
C THR A 348 -26.57 1.24 -31.32
N PHE A 349 -26.81 -0.01 -30.94
CA PHE A 349 -25.75 -0.95 -30.60
C PHE A 349 -25.52 -1.89 -31.79
N ASP A 350 -24.28 -2.31 -32.00
CA ASP A 350 -23.96 -3.31 -33.01
C ASP A 350 -24.58 -4.65 -32.57
N GLU A 351 -25.54 -5.18 -33.37
CA GLU A 351 -26.33 -6.39 -33.07
C GLU A 351 -25.47 -7.61 -32.72
N ARG A 352 -24.20 -7.63 -33.14
CA ARG A 352 -23.24 -8.70 -32.81
C ARG A 352 -22.87 -8.76 -31.32
N GLN A 353 -23.23 -7.77 -30.51
CA GLN A 353 -22.78 -7.64 -29.13
C GLN A 353 -23.83 -8.03 -28.07
N GLY A 354 -25.04 -8.46 -28.43
CA GLY A 354 -26.07 -8.93 -27.49
C GLY A 354 -27.09 -7.84 -27.08
N LYS A 355 -28.02 -8.19 -26.18
CA LYS A 355 -29.03 -7.27 -25.63
C LYS A 355 -28.49 -6.57 -24.38
N PHE A 356 -28.87 -5.31 -24.19
CA PHE A 356 -28.42 -4.49 -23.07
C PHE A 356 -29.58 -3.70 -22.47
N ASP A 357 -29.69 -3.72 -21.15
CA ASP A 357 -30.53 -2.77 -20.43
C ASP A 357 -29.73 -1.49 -20.17
N TYR A 358 -30.40 -0.34 -20.27
CA TYR A 358 -29.78 0.93 -19.94
C TYR A 358 -30.72 1.83 -19.13
N ARG A 359 -30.17 2.47 -18.11
CA ARG A 359 -30.79 3.56 -17.38
C ARG A 359 -30.33 4.88 -17.95
N ARG A 360 -31.27 5.81 -18.04
CA ARG A 360 -30.98 7.18 -18.45
C ARG A 360 -31.34 8.12 -17.31
N SER A 361 -30.38 8.97 -16.95
CA SER A 361 -30.68 10.06 -16.04
C SER A 361 -31.29 11.25 -16.77
N ARG A 362 -32.49 11.65 -16.37
CA ARG A 362 -33.10 12.91 -16.85
C ARG A 362 -32.41 14.15 -16.31
N VAL A 363 -31.68 14.02 -15.19
CA VAL A 363 -31.11 15.16 -14.47
C VAL A 363 -29.75 15.53 -15.05
N ASP A 364 -28.89 14.55 -15.30
CA ASP A 364 -27.52 14.80 -15.77
C ASP A 364 -27.28 14.44 -17.23
N GLY A 365 -28.20 13.68 -17.85
CA GLY A 365 -28.12 13.24 -19.24
C GLY A 365 -27.22 12.03 -19.49
N SER A 366 -26.65 11.44 -18.44
CA SER A 366 -25.83 10.24 -18.52
C SER A 366 -26.67 9.00 -18.86
N VAL A 367 -26.00 8.04 -19.49
CA VAL A 367 -26.56 6.72 -19.81
C VAL A 367 -25.70 5.66 -19.13
N LEU A 368 -26.34 4.84 -18.32
CA LEU A 368 -25.73 3.75 -17.56
C LEU A 368 -26.23 2.42 -18.13
N VAL A 369 -25.33 1.55 -18.57
CA VAL A 369 -25.67 0.27 -19.18
C VAL A 369 -25.63 -0.82 -18.10
N ASP A 370 -26.78 -1.12 -17.49
CA ASP A 370 -26.86 -1.91 -16.26
C ASP A 370 -26.48 -3.39 -16.43
N THR A 371 -26.78 -4.02 -17.58
CA THR A 371 -26.56 -5.47 -17.70
C THR A 371 -26.35 -5.95 -19.13
N TRP A 372 -25.35 -6.82 -19.32
CA TRP A 372 -25.09 -7.52 -20.58
C TRP A 372 -25.79 -8.88 -20.55
N TYR A 373 -26.80 -9.07 -21.39
CA TYR A 373 -27.33 -10.40 -21.70
C TYR A 373 -26.61 -10.94 -22.92
N GLY A 374 -25.44 -11.53 -22.69
CA GLY A 374 -24.78 -12.32 -23.70
C GLY A 374 -25.60 -13.56 -24.01
N ALA A 375 -25.91 -13.77 -25.29
CA ALA A 375 -26.26 -15.08 -25.79
C ALA A 375 -25.16 -16.06 -25.37
N THR A 376 -25.49 -16.97 -24.44
CA THR A 376 -24.77 -18.23 -24.28
C THR A 376 -24.95 -19.03 -25.56
N GLU A 377 -24.10 -18.79 -26.56
CA GLU A 377 -23.86 -19.79 -27.59
C GLU A 377 -23.13 -20.96 -26.93
N TYR A 378 -23.88 -22.04 -26.71
CA TYR A 378 -23.29 -23.37 -26.64
C TYR A 378 -22.78 -23.72 -28.03
N THR A 379 -21.45 -23.78 -28.19
CA THR A 379 -20.76 -24.85 -28.92
C THR A 379 -19.34 -25.00 -28.41
#